data_AF-A0A958X2E0-F1
#
_entry.id   AF-A0A958X2E0-F1
#
_cell.length_a   1.000
_cell.length_b   1.000
_cell.length_c   1.000
_cell.angle_alpha   90.00
_cell.angle_beta   90.00
_cell.angle_gamma   90.00
#
_symmetry.space_group_name_H-M   'P 1'
#
loop_
_entity.id
_entity.type
_entity.pdbx_description
1 polymer ?
#
loop_
_entity_poly.entity_id
_entity_poly.type
_entity_poly.pdbx_seq_one_letter_code
_entity_poly.pdbx_strand_id
1 'polypeptide(L)'
;MFLYNVTITIDLDVHEDWVKWMKEVHIPEVMITGMFISYRMSRLIGHEHTESEIYTVQYLVKDMAMLTHYQNEFAPELQKQHHDRYNGKFAAFRTVMELIDHNDKV
;
A
#
# COMPACT_ATOMS: atom_id res chain seq x y z
N MET A 1 13.68 8.00 -9.57
CA MET A 1 12.32 7.80 -9.02
C MET A 1 12.38 6.61 -8.09
N PHE A 2 11.43 6.49 -7.17
CA PHE A 2 11.43 5.39 -6.19
C PHE A 2 10.06 4.70 -6.17
N LEU A 3 10.06 3.44 -5.76
CA LEU A 3 8.86 2.69 -5.44
C LEU A 3 8.76 2.55 -3.93
N TYR A 4 7.70 3.13 -3.35
CA TYR A 4 7.31 2.87 -1.98
C TYR A 4 6.35 1.69 -1.97
N ASN A 5 6.81 0.55 -1.46
CA ASN A 5 6.04 -0.69 -1.43
C ASN A 5 5.54 -0.97 -0.02
N VAL A 6 4.26 -1.31 0.07
CA VAL A 6 3.63 -1.81 1.29
C VAL A 6 3.17 -3.23 1.01
N THR A 7 3.72 -4.20 1.74
CA THR A 7 3.23 -5.57 1.76
C THR A 7 2.29 -5.72 2.96
N ILE A 8 1.07 -6.22 2.72
CA ILE A 8 0.04 -6.41 3.74
C ILE A 8 -0.39 -7.87 3.75
N THR A 9 -0.28 -8.50 4.91
CA THR A 9 -0.96 -9.77 5.21
C THR A 9 -2.26 -9.44 5.94
N ILE A 10 -3.40 -9.97 5.49
CA ILE A 10 -4.75 -9.65 5.99
C ILE A 10 -5.54 -10.94 6.23
N ASP A 11 -6.18 -11.07 7.39
CA ASP A 11 -7.01 -12.23 7.74
C ASP A 11 -8.18 -12.42 6.75
N LEU A 12 -8.52 -13.67 6.45
CA LEU A 12 -9.56 -14.02 5.46
C LEU A 12 -10.95 -13.50 5.84
N ASP A 13 -11.27 -13.40 7.12
CA ASP A 13 -12.59 -12.98 7.61
C ASP A 13 -12.90 -11.51 7.31
N VAL A 14 -11.88 -10.68 7.09
CA VAL A 14 -12.01 -9.25 6.75
C VAL A 14 -11.46 -8.90 5.36
N HIS A 15 -10.86 -9.85 4.64
CA HIS A 15 -10.09 -9.55 3.42
C HIS A 15 -10.95 -8.92 2.30
N GLU A 16 -12.20 -9.36 2.09
CA GLU A 16 -13.05 -8.82 1.03
C GLU A 16 -13.42 -7.36 1.29
N ASP A 17 -13.78 -7.03 2.54
CA ASP A 17 -14.03 -5.66 2.98
C ASP A 17 -12.75 -4.82 2.86
N TRP A 18 -11.61 -5.37 3.27
CA TRP A 18 -10.31 -4.73 3.17
C TRP A 18 -9.96 -4.37 1.73
N VAL A 19 -10.09 -5.31 0.79
CA VAL A 19 -9.83 -5.06 -0.64
C VAL A 19 -10.76 -3.96 -1.18
N LYS A 20 -12.05 -4.01 -0.80
CA LYS A 20 -13.00 -2.98 -1.22
C LYS A 20 -12.61 -1.60 -0.67
N TRP A 21 -12.33 -1.49 0.62
CA TRP A 21 -11.95 -0.24 1.26
C TRP A 21 -10.62 0.30 0.74
N MET A 22 -9.63 -0.55 0.47
CA MET A 22 -8.37 -0.14 -0.15
C MET A 22 -8.59 0.50 -1.52
N LYS A 23 -9.46 -0.09 -2.35
CA LYS A 23 -9.75 0.39 -3.71
C LYS A 23 -10.61 1.65 -3.73
N GLU A 24 -11.60 1.73 -2.84
CA GLU A 24 -12.63 2.77 -2.88
C GLU A 24 -12.30 3.98 -1.99
N VAL A 25 -11.43 3.81 -0.98
CA VAL A 25 -11.15 4.84 0.03
C VAL A 25 -9.65 5.07 0.20
N HIS A 26 -8.92 4.08 0.75
CA HIS A 26 -7.56 4.32 1.23
C HIS A 26 -6.57 4.70 0.13
N ILE A 27 -6.51 3.94 -0.97
CA ILE A 27 -5.61 4.24 -2.08
C ILE A 27 -5.99 5.59 -2.74
N PRO A 28 -7.28 5.87 -3.03
CA PRO A 28 -7.70 7.20 -3.47
C PRO A 28 -7.23 8.34 -2.56
N GLU A 29 -7.35 8.20 -1.23
CA GLU A 29 -6.87 9.20 -0.26
C GLU A 29 -5.34 9.33 -0.24
N VAL A 30 -4.60 8.23 -0.42
CA VAL A 30 -3.14 8.30 -0.60
C VAL A 30 -2.79 9.06 -1.88
N MET A 31 -3.50 8.80 -2.98
CA MET A 31 -3.22 9.43 -4.27
C MET A 31 -3.60 10.91 -4.30
N ILE A 32 -4.68 11.32 -3.63
CA ILE A 32 -5.11 12.74 -3.61
C ILE A 32 -4.15 13.65 -2.83
N THR A 33 -3.25 13.09 -2.01
CA THR A 33 -2.14 13.86 -1.41
C THR A 33 -1.23 14.50 -2.46
N GLY A 34 -1.24 13.99 -3.70
CA GLY A 34 -0.36 14.44 -4.78
C GLY A 34 1.10 14.03 -4.61
N MET A 35 1.41 13.19 -3.63
CA MET A 35 2.79 12.73 -3.36
C MET A 35 3.26 11.63 -4.29
N PHE A 36 2.32 10.88 -4.88
CA PHE A 36 2.60 9.74 -5.73
C PHE A 36 2.07 9.95 -7.15
N ILE A 37 2.79 9.38 -8.13
CA ILE A 37 2.53 9.52 -9.56
C ILE A 37 1.56 8.44 -10.03
N SER A 38 1.72 7.22 -9.53
CA SER A 38 0.87 6.08 -9.86
C SER A 38 0.94 5.04 -8.73
N TYR A 39 0.01 4.09 -8.76
CA TYR A 39 0.02 2.95 -7.85
C TYR A 39 -0.25 1.65 -8.60
N ARG A 40 0.14 0.52 -7.98
CA ARG A 40 -0.25 -0.84 -8.38
C ARG A 40 -0.61 -1.62 -7.13
N MET A 41 -1.77 -2.25 -7.13
CA MET A 41 -2.17 -3.19 -6.08
C MET A 41 -2.21 -4.59 -6.66
N SER A 42 -1.45 -5.50 -6.05
CA SER A 42 -1.31 -6.89 -6.49
C SER A 42 -1.60 -7.83 -5.33
N ARG A 43 -2.20 -8.98 -5.63
CA ARG A 43 -2.31 -10.09 -4.69
C ARG A 43 -1.18 -11.08 -4.95
N LEU A 44 -0.51 -11.53 -3.91
CA LEU A 44 0.47 -12.61 -4.00
C LEU A 44 -0.25 -13.94 -4.20
N ILE A 45 0.15 -14.70 -5.21
CA ILE A 45 -0.41 -16.02 -5.50
C ILE A 45 0.58 -17.10 -5.05
N GLY A 46 0.08 -18.18 -4.47
CA GLY A 46 0.90 -19.35 -4.12
C GLY A 46 1.70 -19.22 -2.83
N HIS A 47 1.25 -18.39 -1.88
CA HIS A 47 1.81 -18.37 -0.53
C HIS A 47 1.23 -19.49 0.34
N GLU A 48 1.95 -19.88 1.39
CA GLU A 48 1.56 -20.99 2.28
C GLU A 48 0.55 -20.60 3.37
N HIS A 49 0.25 -19.30 3.54
CA HIS A 49 -0.70 -18.84 4.55
C HIS A 49 -2.13 -19.25 4.18
N THR A 50 -2.76 -20.06 5.04
CA THR A 50 -4.12 -20.60 4.81
C THR A 50 -5.23 -19.74 5.42
N GLU A 51 -4.91 -18.88 6.39
CA GLU A 51 -5.88 -18.07 7.13
C GLU A 51 -5.81 -16.57 6.78
N SER A 52 -4.94 -16.21 5.84
CA SER A 52 -4.71 -14.82 5.43
C SER A 52 -4.35 -14.74 3.96
N GLU A 53 -4.67 -13.62 3.32
CA GLU A 53 -4.19 -13.26 1.99
C GLU A 53 -3.03 -12.27 2.10
N ILE A 54 -2.16 -12.25 1.09
CA ILE A 54 -1.04 -11.29 1.02
C ILE A 54 -1.19 -10.40 -0.20
N TYR A 55 -1.09 -9.09 0.01
CA TYR A 55 -1.12 -8.07 -1.03
C TYR A 55 0.13 -7.21 -0.99
N THR A 56 0.47 -6.63 -2.15
CA THR A 56 1.42 -5.52 -2.24
C THR A 56 0.74 -4.31 -2.85
N VAL A 57 1.02 -3.14 -2.31
CA VAL A 57 0.66 -1.86 -2.90
C VAL A 57 1.94 -1.08 -3.14
N GLN A 58 2.24 -0.83 -4.40
CA GLN A 58 3.42 -0.12 -4.85
C GLN A 58 3.01 1.27 -5.31
N TYR A 59 3.62 2.31 -4.76
CA TYR A 59 3.40 3.69 -5.15
C TYR A 59 4.67 4.26 -5.77
N LEU A 60 4.55 4.81 -6.98
CA LEU A 60 5.64 5.48 -7.68
C LEU A 60 5.78 6.91 -7.17
N VAL A 61 6.95 7.27 -6.65
CA VAL A 61 7.26 8.60 -6.13
C VAL A 61 8.44 9.22 -6.89
N LYS A 62 8.38 10.54 -7.11
CA LYS A 62 9.37 11.26 -7.90
C LYS A 62 10.76 11.20 -7.28
N ASP A 63 10.85 11.52 -6.01
CA ASP A 63 12.10 11.64 -5.25
C ASP A 63 11.88 11.38 -3.75
N MET A 64 12.98 11.26 -3.00
CA MET A 64 12.93 10.98 -1.56
C MET A 64 12.33 12.12 -0.74
N ALA A 65 12.42 13.38 -1.21
CA ALA A 65 11.86 14.52 -0.48
C ALA A 65 10.33 14.43 -0.44
N MET A 66 9.69 14.09 -1.57
CA MET A 66 8.26 13.85 -1.62
C MET A 66 7.84 12.66 -0.74
N LEU A 67 8.63 11.56 -0.75
CA LEU A 67 8.33 10.41 0.12
C LEU A 67 8.42 10.77 1.61
N THR A 68 9.46 11.50 2.01
CA THR A 68 9.61 11.95 3.39
C THR A 68 8.47 12.90 3.79
N HIS A 69 8.05 13.80 2.90
CA HIS A 69 6.91 14.67 3.14
C HIS A 69 5.61 13.87 3.33
N TYR A 70 5.36 12.88 2.46
CA TYR A 70 4.25 11.94 2.63
C TYR A 70 4.28 11.24 4.00
N GLN A 71 5.43 10.70 4.37
CA GLN A 71 5.62 9.93 5.61
C GLN A 71 5.39 10.77 6.86
N ASN A 72 5.75 12.06 6.82
CA ASN A 72 5.62 12.95 7.97
C ASN A 72 4.22 13.57 8.08
N GLU A 73 3.66 14.04 6.97
CA GLU A 73 2.44 14.87 7.00
C GLU A 73 1.14 14.08 6.79
N PHE A 74 1.17 12.99 6.02
CA PHE A 74 -0.05 12.32 5.57
C PHE A 74 -0.14 10.87 6.06
N ALA A 75 0.98 10.16 6.05
CA ALA A 75 1.01 8.74 6.40
C ALA A 75 0.53 8.44 7.83
N PRO A 76 0.75 9.27 8.88
CA PRO A 76 0.29 8.95 10.23
C PRO A 76 -1.24 8.78 10.31
N GLU A 77 -2.00 9.72 9.73
CA GLU A 77 -3.47 9.67 9.76
C GLU A 77 -4.01 8.53 8.89
N LEU A 78 -3.48 8.37 7.67
CA LEU A 78 -3.88 7.27 6.77
C LEU A 78 -3.59 5.89 7.36
N GLN A 79 -2.47 5.74 8.06
CA GLN A 79 -2.13 4.49 8.76
C GLN A 79 -3.01 4.27 9.99
N LYS A 80 -3.35 5.33 10.72
CA LYS A 80 -4.27 5.25 11.85
C LYS A 80 -5.65 4.77 11.41
N GLN A 81 -6.19 5.29 10.31
CA GLN A 81 -7.49 4.84 9.79
C GLN A 81 -7.50 3.37 9.39
N HIS A 82 -6.45 2.90 8.71
CA HIS A 82 -6.27 1.48 8.39
C HIS A 82 -6.19 0.63 9.68
N HIS A 83 -5.39 1.08 10.64
CA HIS A 83 -5.23 0.43 11.93
C HIS A 83 -6.55 0.34 12.70
N ASP A 84 -7.28 1.46 12.85
CA ASP A 84 -8.54 1.52 13.59
C ASP A 84 -9.60 0.57 13.01
N ARG A 85 -9.60 0.37 11.68
CA ARG A 85 -10.56 -0.49 10.99
C ARG A 85 -10.22 -1.97 11.05
N TYR A 86 -8.93 -2.33 11.05
CA TYR A 86 -8.47 -3.72 10.93
C TYR A 86 -7.54 -4.16 12.06
N ASN A 87 -7.55 -3.48 13.21
CA ASN A 87 -6.63 -3.76 14.31
C ASN A 87 -6.63 -5.25 14.69
N GLY A 88 -5.45 -5.83 14.82
CA GLY A 88 -5.26 -7.25 15.13
C GLY A 88 -5.56 -8.23 13.99
N LYS A 89 -5.92 -7.74 12.80
CA LYS A 89 -6.28 -8.54 11.61
C LYS A 89 -5.33 -8.38 10.43
N PHE A 90 -4.28 -7.56 10.58
CA PHE A 90 -3.29 -7.37 9.53
C PHE A 90 -1.88 -7.20 10.09
N ALA A 91 -0.90 -7.47 9.23
CA ALA A 91 0.48 -7.05 9.38
C ALA A 91 0.92 -6.27 8.14
N ALA A 92 1.67 -5.19 8.31
CA ALA A 92 2.16 -4.38 7.21
C ALA A 92 3.68 -4.19 7.27
N PHE A 93 4.35 -4.42 6.14
CA PHE A 93 5.78 -4.23 5.97
C PHE A 93 6.05 -3.24 4.83
N ARG A 94 6.97 -2.28 5.05
CA ARG A 94 7.21 -1.16 4.14
C ARG A 94 8.66 -1.16 3.67
N THR A 95 8.85 -0.99 2.37
CA THR A 95 10.17 -0.89 1.75
C THR A 95 10.21 0.23 0.72
N VAL A 96 11.42 0.72 0.44
CA VAL A 96 11.69 1.70 -0.61
C VAL A 96 12.69 1.09 -1.57
N MET A 97 12.39 1.14 -2.86
CA MET A 97 13.25 0.63 -3.93
C MET A 97 13.56 1.77 -4.90
N GLU A 98 14.80 1.82 -5.38
CA GLU A 98 15.15 2.68 -6.51
C GLU A 98 14.58 2.08 -7.80
N LEU A 99 13.90 2.90 -8.60
CA LEU A 99 13.44 2.48 -9.92
C LEU A 99 14.60 2.58 -10.91
N ILE A 100 15.17 1.42 -11.30
CA ILE A 100 16.29 1.33 -12.25
C ILE A 100 15.80 1.29 -13.70
N ASP A 101 14.76 0.51 -14.01
CA ASP A 101 14.16 0.37 -15.33
C ASP A 101 12.67 0.00 -15.23
N HIS A 102 11.87 0.38 -16.24
CA HIS A 102 10.48 -0.03 -16.38
C HIS A 102 10.03 0.05 -17.84
N ASN A 103 9.15 -0.88 -18.24
CA ASN A 103 8.51 -0.89 -19.55
C ASN A 103 7.00 -1.00 -19.34
N ASP A 104 6.41 0.09 -18.84
CA ASP A 104 4.98 0.13 -18.55
C ASP A 104 4.19 0.15 -19.86
N LYS A 105 3.79 -1.04 -20.32
CA LYS A 105 2.75 -1.27 -21.32
C LYS A 105 1.51 -1.73 -20.57
N VAL A 106 0.82 -0.81 -19.91
CA VAL A 106 -0.49 -1.15 -19.33
C VAL A 106 -1.49 -1.27 -20.47
#